data_AF-A0A357V696-F1
#
_entry.id   AF-A0A357V696-F1
#
_cell.length_a   1.000
_cell.length_b   1.000
_cell.length_c   1.000
_cell.angle_alpha   90.00
_cell.angle_beta   90.00
_cell.angle_gamma   90.00
#
_symmetry.space_group_name_H-M   'P 1'
#
loop_
_entity.id
_entity.type
_entity.pdbx_description
1 polymer ?
#
loop_
_entity_poly.entity_id
_entity_poly.type
_entity_poly.pdbx_seq_one_letter_code
_entity_poly.pdbx_strand_id
1 'polypeptide(L)'
;LVRTYTDGHGLKDVVRELVGVDLDKQQQSSDWARATLSPAQQGYAANDVLYLHRVKAELDTMIAREGRQNLLQACLDFLPTRVDLDLAGWGAVDIFHH
;
A
#
# COMPACT_ATOMS: atom_id res chain seq x y z
N LEU A 1 -8.70 5.37 -5.74
CA LEU A 1 -9.87 4.84 -6.48
C LEU A 1 -11.20 4.92 -5.71
N VAL A 2 -11.24 4.76 -4.38
CA VAL A 2 -12.53 4.76 -3.62
C VAL A 2 -12.55 5.61 -2.35
N ARG A 3 -11.37 5.99 -1.82
CA ARG A 3 -11.22 6.87 -0.64
C ARG A 3 -10.84 8.29 -1.04
N THR A 4 -11.54 8.90 -2.01
CA THR A 4 -11.17 10.23 -2.57
C THR A 4 -11.50 11.42 -1.66
N TYR A 5 -12.04 11.17 -0.46
CA TYR A 5 -12.40 12.19 0.53
C TYR A 5 -11.29 12.44 1.56
N THR A 6 -10.14 11.78 1.43
CA THR A 6 -9.02 11.86 2.36
C THR A 6 -7.71 11.75 1.61
N ASP A 7 -6.69 12.47 2.07
CA ASP A 7 -5.32 12.35 1.55
C ASP A 7 -4.55 11.19 2.23
N GLY A 8 -5.12 10.60 3.27
CA GLY A 8 -4.53 9.52 4.06
C GLY A 8 -4.59 8.17 3.36
N HIS A 9 -3.67 7.92 2.42
CA HIS A 9 -3.58 6.66 1.66
C HIS A 9 -2.48 5.70 2.12
N GLY A 10 -1.70 6.05 3.13
CA GLY A 10 -0.69 5.16 3.72
C GLY A 10 -1.31 4.00 4.49
N LEU A 11 -0.55 2.91 4.66
CA LEU A 11 -1.01 1.67 5.31
C LEU A 11 -1.66 1.93 6.67
N LYS A 12 -1.01 2.70 7.55
CA LYS A 12 -1.54 3.06 8.88
C LYS A 12 -2.92 3.69 8.81
N ASP A 13 -3.13 4.65 7.90
CA ASP A 13 -4.39 5.37 7.79
C ASP A 13 -5.50 4.47 7.25
N VAL A 14 -5.17 3.66 6.24
CA VAL A 14 -6.10 2.69 5.64
C VAL A 14 -6.50 1.62 6.67
N VAL A 15 -5.54 1.06 7.41
CA VAL A 15 -5.81 0.04 8.44
C VAL A 15 -6.61 0.62 9.60
N ARG A 16 -6.27 1.83 10.05
CA ARG A 16 -7.04 2.51 11.12
C ARG A 16 -8.48 2.76 10.71
N GLU A 17 -8.71 3.25 9.50
CA GLU A 17 -10.06 3.58 9.03
C GLU A 17 -10.90 2.33 8.73
N LEU A 18 -10.35 1.38 7.98
CA LEU A 18 -11.12 0.23 7.49
C LEU A 18 -11.17 -0.94 8.47
N VAL A 19 -10.17 -1.06 9.34
CA VAL A 19 -9.98 -2.22 10.22
C VAL A 19 -10.02 -1.84 11.71
N GLY A 20 -9.97 -0.54 12.04
CA GLY A 20 -10.03 -0.04 13.41
C GLY A 20 -8.77 -0.30 14.25
N VAL A 21 -7.64 -0.62 13.60
CA VAL A 21 -6.37 -0.93 14.28
C VAL A 21 -5.37 0.20 14.07
N ASP A 22 -4.73 0.66 15.14
CA ASP A 22 -3.64 1.64 15.04
C ASP A 22 -2.30 0.92 14.88
N LEU A 23 -1.56 1.24 13.81
CA LEU A 23 -0.24 0.67 13.54
C LEU A 23 0.87 1.57 14.09
N ASP A 24 1.82 0.93 14.75
CA ASP A 24 3.07 1.58 15.17
C ASP A 24 4.03 1.72 13.98
N LYS A 25 4.61 2.91 13.81
CA LYS A 25 5.58 3.24 12.76
C LYS A 25 7.01 3.40 13.27
N GLN A 26 7.27 3.19 14.55
CA GLN A 26 8.57 3.49 15.17
C GLN A 26 9.76 2.79 14.50
N GLN A 27 9.57 1.62 13.89
CA GLN A 27 10.66 0.84 13.28
C GLN A 27 10.81 1.05 11.77
N GLN A 28 10.01 1.91 11.14
CA GLN A 28 10.03 2.12 9.69
C GLN A 28 11.42 2.60 9.20
N SER A 29 12.09 3.47 9.98
CA SER A 29 13.42 4.01 9.67
C SER A 29 14.56 3.38 10.49
N SER A 30 14.33 2.18 11.05
CA SER A 30 15.36 1.44 11.78
C SER A 30 16.39 0.77 10.84
N ASP A 31 17.51 0.30 11.38
CA ASP A 31 18.51 -0.44 10.60
C ASP A 31 18.01 -1.86 10.27
N TRP A 32 17.51 -2.03 9.04
CA TRP A 32 17.01 -3.28 8.48
C TRP A 32 18.09 -4.17 7.86
N ALA A 33 19.33 -3.69 7.74
CA ALA A 33 20.44 -4.45 7.15
C ALA A 33 21.18 -5.33 8.18
N ARG A 34 20.75 -5.33 9.44
CA ARG A 34 21.37 -6.11 10.53
C ARG A 34 21.13 -7.61 10.33
N ALA A 35 22.14 -8.40 10.67
CA ALA A 35 22.06 -9.87 10.61
C ALA A 35 20.96 -10.45 11.51
N THR A 36 20.65 -9.79 12.64
CA THR A 36 19.57 -10.20 13.56
C THR A 36 18.66 -9.01 13.84
N LEU A 37 17.37 -9.19 13.54
CA LEU A 37 16.33 -8.20 13.83
C LEU A 37 15.93 -8.21 15.30
N SER A 38 15.64 -7.03 15.85
CA SER A 38 15.10 -6.91 17.20
C SER A 38 13.63 -7.40 17.28
N PRO A 39 13.13 -7.76 18.47
CA PRO A 39 11.70 -8.09 18.65
C PRO A 39 10.76 -6.98 18.18
N ALA A 40 11.15 -5.71 18.34
CA ALA A 40 10.38 -4.57 17.88
C ALA A 40 10.29 -4.53 16.34
N GLN A 41 11.41 -4.75 15.63
CA GLN A 41 11.43 -4.83 14.17
C GLN A 41 10.60 -6.01 13.65
N GLN A 42 10.69 -7.17 14.30
CA GLN A 42 9.87 -8.34 13.95
C GLN A 42 8.38 -8.04 14.12
N GLY A 43 7.99 -7.40 15.23
CA GLY A 43 6.62 -6.97 15.49
C GLY A 43 6.11 -5.97 14.44
N TYR A 44 6.94 -4.99 14.08
CA TYR A 44 6.64 -4.04 13.01
C TYR A 44 6.42 -4.74 11.66
N ALA A 45 7.35 -5.62 11.25
CA ALA A 45 7.27 -6.32 9.97
C ALA A 45 6.03 -7.23 9.88
N ALA A 46 5.66 -7.89 10.98
CA ALA A 46 4.43 -8.69 11.04
C ALA A 46 3.18 -7.81 10.88
N ASN A 47 3.14 -6.67 11.57
CA ASN A 47 2.00 -5.75 11.53
C ASN A 47 1.77 -5.13 10.14
N ASP A 48 2.84 -4.93 9.36
CA ASP A 48 2.76 -4.41 7.99
C ASP A 48 2.01 -5.35 7.02
N VAL A 49 1.91 -6.64 7.34
CA VAL A 49 1.24 -7.63 6.48
C VAL A 49 -0.02 -8.26 7.09
N LEU A 50 -0.12 -8.27 8.42
CA LEU A 50 -1.16 -8.98 9.18
C LEU A 50 -2.58 -8.56 8.77
N TYR A 51 -2.78 -7.29 8.45
CA TYR A 51 -4.11 -6.72 8.19
C TYR A 51 -4.45 -6.53 6.70
N LEU A 52 -3.52 -6.84 5.79
CA LEU A 52 -3.67 -6.55 4.36
C LEU A 52 -4.89 -7.24 3.72
N HIS A 53 -5.20 -8.46 4.14
CA HIS A 53 -6.33 -9.22 3.61
C HIS A 53 -7.67 -8.60 4.02
N ARG A 54 -7.77 -8.12 5.27
CA ARG A 54 -8.96 -7.42 5.77
C ARG A 54 -9.14 -6.08 5.08
N VAL A 55 -8.06 -5.30 4.95
CA VAL A 55 -8.05 -4.05 4.18
C VAL A 55 -8.50 -4.29 2.75
N LYS A 56 -7.97 -5.32 2.09
CA LYS A 56 -8.33 -5.66 0.71
C LYS A 56 -9.82 -5.94 0.58
N ALA A 57 -10.41 -6.76 1.47
CA ALA A 57 -11.83 -7.09 1.42
C ALA A 57 -12.74 -5.85 1.53
N GLU A 58 -12.40 -4.92 2.42
CA GLU A 58 -13.13 -3.65 2.55
C GLU A 58 -12.99 -2.78 1.29
N LEU A 59 -11.77 -2.63 0.77
CA LEU A 59 -11.52 -1.87 -0.46
C LEU A 59 -12.22 -2.49 -1.67
N ASP A 60 -12.24 -3.81 -1.81
CA ASP A 60 -12.95 -4.52 -2.89
C ASP A 60 -14.46 -4.22 -2.83
N THR A 61 -15.05 -4.23 -1.63
CA THR A 61 -16.46 -3.89 -1.42
C THR A 61 -16.74 -2.46 -1.86
N MET A 62 -15.89 -1.50 -1.48
CA MET A 62 -16.00 -0.11 -1.90
C MET A 62 -15.84 0.03 -3.43
N ILE A 63 -14.85 -0.63 -4.03
CA ILE A 63 -14.60 -0.60 -5.47
C ILE A 63 -15.81 -1.13 -6.24
N ALA A 64 -16.41 -2.21 -5.73
CA ALA A 64 -17.57 -2.81 -6.35
C ALA A 64 -18.80 -1.90 -6.30
N ARG A 65 -19.03 -1.22 -5.17
CA ARG A 65 -20.09 -0.24 -5.01
C ARG A 65 -19.96 0.93 -5.99
N GLU A 66 -18.73 1.39 -6.23
CA GLU A 66 -18.46 2.51 -7.15
C GLU A 66 -18.35 2.08 -8.62
N GLY A 67 -18.46 0.77 -8.94
CA GLY A 67 -18.36 0.25 -10.31
C GLY A 67 -16.97 0.39 -10.94
N ARG A 68 -15.90 0.44 -10.13
CA ARG A 68 -14.53 0.75 -10.58
C ARG A 68 -13.62 -0.47 -10.76
N GLN A 69 -14.18 -1.68 -10.80
CA GLN A 69 -13.43 -2.94 -10.89
C GLN A 69 -12.52 -2.98 -12.12
N ASN A 70 -13.04 -2.61 -13.30
CA ASN A 70 -12.26 -2.64 -14.54
C ASN A 70 -11.08 -1.66 -14.51
N LEU A 71 -11.26 -0.49 -13.89
CA LEU A 71 -10.19 0.49 -13.72
C LEU A 71 -9.13 -0.03 -12.74
N LEU A 72 -9.54 -0.61 -11.61
CA LEU A 72 -8.61 -1.25 -10.67
C LEU A 72 -7.80 -2.34 -11.37
N GLN A 73 -8.46 -3.22 -12.13
CA GLN A 73 -7.79 -4.31 -12.83
C GLN A 73 -6.76 -3.78 -13.83
N ALA A 74 -7.12 -2.79 -14.64
CA ALA A 74 -6.18 -2.17 -15.58
C ALA A 74 -4.96 -1.55 -14.87
N CYS A 75 -5.15 -0.91 -13.70
CA CYS A 75 -4.05 -0.40 -12.90
C CYS A 75 -3.14 -1.53 -12.37
N LEU A 76 -3.72 -2.63 -11.89
CA LEU A 76 -2.96 -3.78 -11.38
C LEU A 76 -2.18 -4.49 -12.50
N ASP A 77 -2.80 -4.65 -13.68
CA ASP A 77 -2.16 -5.25 -14.86
C ASP A 77 -1.00 -4.39 -15.37
N PHE A 78 -1.09 -3.06 -15.24
CA PHE A 78 -0.02 -2.13 -15.61
C PHE A 78 1.11 -2.04 -14.58
N LEU A 79 0.86 -2.41 -13.31
CA LEU A 79 1.83 -2.23 -12.22
C LEU A 79 3.20 -2.87 -12.51
N PRO A 80 3.33 -4.09 -13.06
CA PRO A 80 4.63 -4.64 -13.45
C PRO A 80 5.37 -3.78 -14.47
N THR A 81 4.65 -3.24 -15.47
CA THR A 81 5.25 -2.34 -16.47
C THR A 81 5.74 -1.04 -15.84
N ARG A 82 4.99 -0.48 -14.87
CA ARG A 82 5.43 0.70 -14.12
C ARG A 82 6.73 0.43 -13.35
N VAL A 83 6.87 -0.75 -12.75
CA VAL A 83 8.09 -1.18 -12.06
C VAL A 83 9.27 -1.27 -13.04
N ASP A 84 9.07 -1.88 -14.22
CA ASP A 84 10.13 -1.96 -15.24
C ASP A 84 10.57 -0.58 -15.72
N LEU A 85 9.63 0.35 -15.89
CA LEU A 85 9.91 1.74 -16.25
C LEU A 85 10.70 2.46 -15.15
N ASP A 86 10.36 2.25 -13.88
CA ASP A 86 11.11 2.82 -12.75
C ASP A 86 12.56 2.34 -12.76
N LEU A 87 12.78 1.04 -12.95
CA LEU A 87 14.11 0.44 -13.05
C LEU A 87 14.89 0.92 -14.29
N ALA A 88 14.19 1.24 -15.38
CA ALA A 88 14.77 1.81 -16.61
C ALA A 88 15.05 3.33 -16.52
N GLY A 89 14.81 3.96 -15.37
CA GLY A 89 15.13 5.38 -15.13
C GLY A 89 13.96 6.35 -15.34
N TRP A 90 12.74 5.85 -15.57
CA TRP A 90 11.55 6.68 -15.78
C TRP A 90 10.79 6.98 -14.47
N GLY A 91 11.32 6.62 -13.29
CA GLY A 91 10.59 6.74 -12.02
C GLY A 91 10.25 8.17 -11.58
N ALA A 92 11.02 9.16 -12.03
CA ALA A 92 10.79 10.58 -11.69
C ALA A 92 9.80 11.28 -12.65
N VAL A 93 9.41 10.63 -13.75
CA VAL A 93 8.54 11.20 -14.78
C VAL A 93 7.31 10.32 -14.94
N ASP A 94 6.14 10.95 -14.88
CA ASP A 94 4.94 10.27 -15.31
C ASP A 94 5.00 10.11 -16.84
N ILE A 95 5.07 8.86 -17.31
CA ILE A 95 5.19 8.53 -18.73
C ILE A 95 4.01 9.01 -19.57
N PHE A 96 2.89 9.36 -18.93
CA PHE A 96 1.70 9.88 -19.59
C PHE A 96 1.63 11.41 -19.62
N HIS A 97 2.56 12.10 -18.95
CA HIS A 97 2.63 13.56 -18.90
C HIS A 97 3.45 14.12 -20.08
N HIS A 98 3.03 15.26 -20.64
CA HIS A 98 3.72 15.98 -21.71
C HIS A 98 4.95 16.75 -21.22
#